data_AF-A0A973Q6L8-F1
#
_entry.id   AF-A0A973Q6L8-F1
#
_cell.length_a   1.000
_cell.length_b   1.000
_cell.length_c   1.000
_cell.angle_alpha   90.00
_cell.angle_beta   90.00
_cell.angle_gamma   90.00
#
_symmetry.space_group_name_H-M   'P 1'
#
loop_
_entity.id
_entity.type
_entity.pdbx_description
1 polymer ?
#
loop_
_entity_poly.entity_id
_entity_poly.type
_entity_poly.pdbx_seq_one_letter_code
_entity_poly.pdbx_strand_id
1 'polypeptide(L)' 'MWSLVVPLKPLAVAKSRLAGTAGAGRPTLALAFLLDTVAAALACPGVADVTVVTDDPVAGAEAAALGASVAAD' A
#
# COMPACT_ATOMS: atom_id res chain seq x y z
N MET A 1 -5.85 -4.40 20.86
CA MET A 1 -5.96 -3.60 19.62
C MET A 1 -4.58 -3.59 18.98
N TRP A 2 -4.50 -3.68 17.66
CA TRP A 2 -3.26 -3.84 16.91
C TRP A 2 -2.99 -2.61 16.05
N SER A 3 -1.73 -2.21 15.95
CA SER A 3 -1.27 -1.26 14.94
C SER A 3 -0.59 -2.04 13.82
N LEU A 4 -0.98 -1.79 12.57
CA LEU A 4 -0.46 -2.51 11.41
C LEU A 4 0.50 -1.63 10.61
N VAL A 5 1.68 -2.14 10.27
CA VAL A 5 2.64 -1.46 9.41
C VAL A 5 2.70 -2.15 8.06
N VAL A 6 2.50 -1.40 6.97
CA VAL A 6 2.46 -1.91 5.61
C VAL A 6 3.57 -1.24 4.79
N PRO A 7 4.73 -1.89 4.60
CA PRO A 7 5.81 -1.35 3.80
C PRO A 7 5.50 -1.47 2.30
N LEU A 8 5.76 -0.41 1.54
CA LEU A 8 5.65 -0.40 0.08
C LEU A 8 6.88 0.27 -0.55
N LYS A 9 7.59 -0.51 -1.37
CA LYS A 9 8.62 0.00 -2.29
C LYS A 9 7.98 0.84 -3.40
N PRO A 10 8.71 1.81 -3.99
CA PRO A 10 8.21 2.62 -5.10
C PRO A 10 7.51 1.81 -6.19
N LEU A 11 6.36 2.29 -6.67
CA LEU A 11 5.46 1.55 -7.54
C LEU A 11 6.17 1.10 -8.84
N ALA A 12 7.12 1.91 -9.33
CA ALA A 12 7.93 1.63 -10.51
C ALA A 12 8.72 0.31 -10.40
N VAL A 13 9.13 -0.12 -9.21
CA VAL A 13 9.97 -1.32 -8.98
C VAL A 13 9.22 -2.46 -8.25
N ALA A 14 8.02 -2.20 -7.74
CA ALA A 14 7.24 -3.18 -6.98
C ALA A 14 6.76 -4.37 -7.83
N LYS A 15 6.52 -5.53 -7.20
CA LYS A 15 5.89 -6.71 -7.85
C LYS A 15 6.64 -7.24 -9.09
N SER A 16 7.98 -7.24 -9.09
CA SER A 16 8.81 -7.74 -10.21
C SER A 16 8.45 -9.14 -10.69
N ARG A 17 7.97 -10.01 -9.78
CA ARG A 17 7.45 -11.36 -10.09
C ARG A 17 6.26 -11.36 -11.04
N LEU A 18 5.54 -10.24 -11.18
CA LEU A 18 4.42 -10.06 -12.09
C LEU A 18 4.81 -9.40 -13.42
N ALA A 19 6.10 -9.15 -13.67
CA ALA A 19 6.54 -8.48 -14.90
C ALA A 19 6.07 -9.20 -16.17
N GLY A 20 6.10 -10.55 -16.19
CA GLY A 20 5.70 -11.35 -17.35
C GLY A 20 4.20 -11.36 -17.64
N THR A 21 3.35 -11.01 -16.67
CA THR A 21 1.89 -11.05 -16.81
C THR A 21 1.26 -9.66 -16.81
N ALA A 22 1.80 -8.71 -16.05
CA ALA A 22 1.25 -7.37 -15.89
C ALA A 22 1.98 -6.30 -16.73
N GLY A 23 3.23 -6.54 -17.15
CA GLY A 23 4.00 -5.61 -17.97
C GLY A 23 3.96 -4.16 -17.45
N ALA A 24 3.52 -3.24 -18.31
CA ALA A 24 3.37 -1.81 -17.99
C ALA A 24 2.29 -1.51 -16.94
N GLY A 25 1.32 -2.41 -16.71
CA GLY A 25 0.28 -2.26 -15.68
C GLY A 25 0.75 -2.61 -14.27
N ARG A 26 1.99 -3.05 -14.10
CA ARG A 26 2.55 -3.46 -12.80
C ARG A 26 2.47 -2.37 -11.71
N PRO A 27 2.78 -1.08 -11.98
CA PRO A 27 2.62 -0.02 -10.97
C PRO A 27 1.18 0.15 -10.52
N THR A 28 0.22 0.16 -11.45
CA THR A 28 -1.23 0.24 -11.14
C THR A 28 -1.68 -0.94 -10.30
N LEU A 29 -1.23 -2.16 -10.63
CA LEU A 29 -1.55 -3.35 -9.86
C LEU A 29 -0.90 -3.34 -8.47
N ALA A 30 0.33 -2.82 -8.35
CA ALA A 30 0.98 -2.65 -7.06
C ALA A 30 0.21 -1.69 -6.15
N LEU A 31 -0.28 -0.57 -6.71
CA LEU A 31 -1.13 0.38 -5.99
C LEU A 31 -2.46 -0.26 -5.58
N ALA A 32 -3.15 -0.96 -6.49
CA ALA A 32 -4.39 -1.65 -6.17
C ALA A 32 -4.22 -2.62 -4.99
N PHE A 33 -3.13 -3.41 -4.98
CA PHE A 33 -2.83 -4.29 -3.86
C PHE A 33 -2.60 -3.55 -2.54
N LEU A 34 -1.97 -2.38 -2.55
CA LEU A 34 -1.83 -1.57 -1.34
C LEU A 34 -3.21 -1.14 -0.83
N LEU A 35 -4.04 -0.57 -1.71
CA LEU A 35 -5.34 -0.01 -1.33
C LEU A 35 -6.29 -1.09 -0.81
N ASP A 36 -6.36 -2.24 -1.47
CA ASP A 36 -7.18 -3.37 -1.02
C ASP A 36 -6.71 -3.89 0.36
N THR A 37 -5.39 -3.95 0.58
CA THR A 37 -4.81 -4.41 1.85
C THR A 37 -5.11 -3.42 2.98
N VAL A 38 -4.94 -2.12 2.73
CA VAL A 38 -5.20 -1.06 3.71
C VAL A 38 -6.68 -1.00 4.07
N ALA A 39 -7.56 -1.03 3.06
CA ALA A 39 -9.01 -1.03 3.28
C ALA A 39 -9.46 -2.24 4.12
N ALA A 40 -8.95 -3.44 3.80
CA ALA A 40 -9.27 -4.65 4.56
C ALA A 40 -8.74 -4.59 6.00
N ALA A 41 -7.55 -4.02 6.20
CA ALA A 41 -6.97 -3.85 7.53
C ALA A 41 -7.77 -2.85 8.39
N LEU A 42 -8.15 -1.71 7.82
CA LEU A 42 -8.95 -0.69 8.51
C LEU A 42 -10.37 -1.17 8.84
N ALA A 43 -10.93 -2.08 8.05
CA ALA A 43 -12.23 -2.71 8.34
C ALA A 43 -12.17 -3.78 9.45
N CYS A 44 -10.98 -4.20 9.88
CA CYS A 44 -10.81 -5.26 10.88
C CYS A 44 -11.03 -4.71 12.30
N PRO A 45 -12.00 -5.22 13.08
CA PRO A 45 -12.29 -4.70 14.42
C PRO A 45 -11.14 -4.76 15.43
N GLY A 46 -10.14 -5.61 15.17
CA GLY A 46 -8.96 -5.74 16.03
C GLY A 46 -7.87 -4.69 15.76
N VAL A 47 -7.94 -3.99 14.62
CA VAL A 47 -6.93 -3.03 14.16
C VAL A 47 -7.34 -1.62 14.61
N ALA A 48 -6.45 -0.97 15.36
CA ALA A 48 -6.60 0.41 15.81
C ALA A 48 -6.25 1.40 14.70
N ASP A 49 -5.16 1.12 13.99
CA ASP A 49 -4.53 2.00 13.02
C ASP A 49 -3.69 1.21 12.00
N VAL A 50 -3.47 1.83 10.85
CA VAL A 50 -2.61 1.33 9.79
C VAL A 50 -1.63 2.44 9.38
N THR A 51 -0.34 2.13 9.38
CA THR A 51 0.73 2.99 8.86
C THR A 51 1.31 2.39 7.59
N VAL A 52 1.28 3.14 6.49
CA VAL A 52 1.98 2.79 5.25
C VAL A 52 3.36 3.43 5.25
N VAL A 53 4.41 2.62 5.07
CA VAL A 53 5.80 3.10 4.97
C VAL A 53 6.19 3.12 3.50
N THR A 54 6.35 4.31 2.92
CA THR A 54 6.69 4.48 1.50
C THR A 54 7.23 5.87 1.19
N ASP A 55 8.22 5.92 0.29
CA ASP A 55 8.68 7.16 -0.35
C ASP A 55 7.92 7.46 -1.66
N ASP A 56 6.97 6.61 -2.07
CA ASP A 56 6.18 6.84 -3.28
C ASP A 56 5.06 7.85 -3.00
N PRO A 57 5.09 9.05 -3.61
CA PRO A 57 4.15 10.12 -3.27
C PRO A 57 2.71 9.78 -3.68
N VAL A 58 2.52 8.99 -4.75
CA VAL A 58 1.20 8.57 -5.20
C VAL A 58 0.64 7.55 -4.22
N ALA A 59 1.44 6.54 -3.85
CA ALA A 59 0.98 5.52 -2.93
C ALA A 59 0.69 6.09 -1.52
N GLY A 60 1.53 7.03 -1.04
CA GLY A 60 1.31 7.73 0.21
C GLY A 60 0.01 8.54 0.20
N ALA A 61 -0.24 9.34 -0.85
CA ALA A 61 -1.46 10.13 -0.96
C ALA A 61 -2.74 9.26 -0.98
N GLU A 62 -2.73 8.18 -1.76
CA GLU A 62 -3.88 7.27 -1.87
C GLU A 62 -4.13 6.50 -0.56
N ALA A 63 -3.08 6.06 0.14
CA ALA A 63 -3.22 5.43 1.46
C ALA A 63 -3.77 6.39 2.51
N ALA A 64 -3.28 7.63 2.52
CA ALA A 64 -3.79 8.66 3.42
C ALA A 64 -5.27 8.96 3.17
N ALA A 65 -5.69 8.97 1.89
CA ALA A 65 -7.10 9.14 1.52
C ALA A 65 -8.01 8.01 2.04
N LEU A 66 -7.48 6.79 2.21
CA LEU A 66 -8.20 5.68 2.85
C LEU A 66 -8.23 5.75 4.38
N GLY A 67 -7.44 6.65 5.00
CA GLY A 67 -7.36 6.82 6.45
C GLY A 67 -6.15 6.17 7.11
N ALA A 68 -5.17 5.69 6.34
CA ALA A 68 -3.88 5.26 6.90
C ALA A 68 -2.98 6.47 7.21
N SER A 69 -2.12 6.34 8.22
CA SER A 69 -0.97 7.24 8.36
C SER A 69 0.12 6.85 7.35
N VAL A 70 0.99 7.80 7.02
CA VAL A 70 2.10 7.59 6.08
C VAL A 70 3.42 7.99 6.73
N ALA A 71 4.43 7.14 6.58
CA ALA A 71 5.80 7.39 6.99
C ALA A 71 6.76 7.15 5.82
N ALA A 72 7.88 7.87 5.79
CA ALA A 72 8.98 7.62 4.84
C ALA A 72 9.73 6.33 5.19
N ASP A 73 10.34 5.68 4.19
CA ASP A 73 11.13 4.43 4.33
C ASP A 73 12.59 4.71 4.75
#